data_AF-A0A1Q7BJL2-F1
#
_entry.id   AF-A0A1Q7BJL2-F1
#
_cell.length_a   1.000
_cell.length_b   1.000
_cell.length_c   1.000
_cell.angle_alpha   90.00
_cell.angle_beta   90.00
_cell.angle_gamma   90.00
#
_symmetry.space_group_name_H-M   'P 1'
#
loop_
_entity.id
_entity.type
_entity.pdbx_description
1 polymer ?
#
loop_
_entity_poly.entity_id
_entity_poly.type
_entity_poly.pdbx_seq_one_letter_code
_entity_poly.pdbx_strand_id
1 'polypeptide(L)'
;MVRPAPHLLVQRGCVGWATAHEQGLWELVEEAEQIRASAPPALARTDLLAARDALARALTLRERVARQVALVEEALRRPGSWLRPLHRGRLVGQLRARRVALEAAGAPVERAERRFAQLRRQAAVRRDYLATHREALSAGRAARSELDRHIDELIDGYARMPHPPAWFRFGLGYPPGPGEHADWLRRAREEIAARRRYGAGGGPPPDPVTE
;
A
#
# COMPACT_ATOMS: atom_id res chain seq x y z
N MET A 1 -24.97 -66.37 10.80
CA MET A 1 -25.33 -65.13 10.09
C MET A 1 -24.98 -63.95 10.99
N VAL A 2 -23.84 -63.31 10.75
CA VAL A 2 -23.34 -62.21 11.61
C VAL A 2 -23.73 -60.88 10.94
N ARG A 3 -24.57 -60.09 11.63
CA ARG A 3 -24.89 -58.70 11.26
C ARG A 3 -23.66 -57.81 11.53
N PRO A 4 -23.22 -56.95 10.59
CA PRO A 4 -22.19 -55.97 10.89
C PRO A 4 -22.79 -54.76 11.64
N ALA A 5 -22.00 -54.23 12.57
CA ALA A 5 -22.35 -53.16 13.50
C ALA A 5 -22.33 -51.74 12.86
N PRO A 6 -23.20 -50.81 13.29
CA PRO A 6 -23.44 -49.51 12.66
C PRO A 6 -22.53 -48.39 13.22
N HIS A 7 -21.21 -48.47 13.05
CA HIS A 7 -20.29 -47.44 13.60
C HIS A 7 -19.37 -46.76 12.57
N LEU A 8 -19.50 -47.08 11.27
CA LEU A 8 -18.57 -46.57 10.23
C LEU A 8 -19.18 -45.54 9.26
N LEU A 9 -20.26 -44.83 9.66
CA LEU A 9 -20.93 -43.87 8.78
C LEU A 9 -20.87 -42.40 9.24
N VAL A 10 -20.10 -42.06 10.28
CA VAL A 10 -20.02 -40.67 10.80
C VAL A 10 -18.75 -39.92 10.35
N GLN A 11 -17.68 -40.60 9.91
CA GLN A 11 -16.43 -39.91 9.53
C GLN A 11 -16.37 -39.40 8.08
N ARG A 12 -17.27 -39.82 7.18
CA ARG A 12 -17.26 -39.34 5.78
C ARG A 12 -17.93 -37.98 5.56
N GLY A 13 -18.79 -37.52 6.48
CA GLY A 13 -19.43 -36.21 6.38
C GLY A 13 -18.55 -35.03 6.79
N CYS A 14 -17.59 -35.25 7.69
CA CYS A 14 -16.73 -34.18 8.22
C CYS A 14 -15.60 -33.78 7.26
N VAL A 15 -15.10 -34.71 6.44
CA VAL A 15 -14.02 -34.43 5.48
C VAL A 15 -14.48 -33.53 4.34
N GLY A 16 -15.72 -33.67 3.87
CA GLY A 16 -16.29 -32.84 2.80
C GLY A 16 -16.62 -31.40 3.23
N TRP A 17 -17.08 -31.21 4.47
CA TRP A 17 -17.28 -29.87 5.05
C TRP A 17 -15.93 -29.16 5.25
N ALA A 18 -14.93 -29.85 5.81
CA ALA A 18 -13.63 -29.25 6.06
C ALA A 18 -12.95 -28.73 4.77
N THR A 19 -13.10 -29.46 3.65
CA THR A 19 -12.58 -29.01 2.35
C THR A 19 -13.39 -27.87 1.73
N ALA A 20 -14.72 -27.86 1.88
CA ALA A 20 -15.57 -26.79 1.35
C ALA A 20 -15.38 -25.47 2.12
N HIS A 21 -15.23 -25.56 3.45
CA HIS A 21 -14.90 -24.41 4.29
C HIS A 21 -13.55 -23.81 3.93
N GLU A 22 -12.51 -24.65 3.80
CA GLU A 22 -11.19 -24.20 3.39
C GLU A 22 -11.17 -23.58 1.98
N GLN A 23 -11.91 -24.15 1.03
CA GLN A 23 -12.12 -23.54 -0.30
C GLN A 23 -12.73 -22.14 -0.18
N GLY A 24 -13.77 -21.98 0.65
CA GLY A 24 -14.35 -20.67 0.91
C GLY A 24 -13.36 -19.67 1.54
N LEU A 25 -12.44 -20.14 2.39
CA LEU A 25 -11.36 -19.29 2.92
C LEU A 25 -10.39 -18.83 1.83
N TRP A 26 -10.01 -19.72 0.90
CA TRP A 26 -9.16 -19.36 -0.23
C TRP A 26 -9.85 -18.37 -1.18
N GLU A 27 -11.14 -18.56 -1.48
CA GLU A 27 -11.94 -17.64 -2.29
C GLU A 27 -11.97 -16.22 -1.68
N LEU A 28 -12.17 -16.11 -0.36
CA LEU A 28 -12.14 -14.80 0.33
C LEU A 28 -10.77 -14.12 0.28
N VAL A 29 -9.68 -14.90 0.31
CA VAL A 29 -8.32 -14.38 0.16
C VAL A 29 -8.11 -13.88 -1.28
N GLU A 30 -8.52 -14.66 -2.27
CA GLU A 30 -8.43 -14.30 -3.70
C GLU A 30 -9.25 -13.04 -4.02
N GLU A 31 -10.49 -12.96 -3.52
CA GLU A 31 -11.33 -11.78 -3.68
C GLU A 31 -10.65 -10.54 -3.08
N ALA A 32 -10.11 -10.66 -1.87
CA ALA A 32 -9.41 -9.55 -1.22
C ALA A 32 -8.12 -9.15 -1.97
N GLU A 33 -7.38 -10.10 -2.56
CA GLU A 33 -6.22 -9.84 -3.40
C GLU A 33 -6.61 -9.15 -4.71
N GLN A 34 -7.68 -9.61 -5.36
CA GLN A 34 -8.21 -9.01 -6.59
C GLN A 34 -8.69 -7.58 -6.38
N ILE A 35 -9.38 -7.31 -5.26
CA ILE A 35 -9.76 -5.96 -4.85
C ILE A 35 -8.51 -5.08 -4.67
N ARG A 36 -7.45 -5.59 -4.03
CA ARG A 36 -6.21 -4.83 -3.84
C ARG A 36 -5.49 -4.56 -5.16
N ALA A 37 -5.46 -5.53 -6.06
CA ALA A 37 -4.85 -5.42 -7.38
C ALA A 37 -5.61 -4.42 -8.27
N SER A 38 -6.93 -4.40 -8.16
CA SER A 38 -7.82 -3.48 -8.89
C SER A 38 -7.88 -2.07 -8.28
N ALA A 39 -7.33 -1.88 -7.08
CA ALA A 39 -7.33 -0.59 -6.41
C ALA A 39 -6.45 0.44 -7.16
N PRO A 40 -6.88 1.71 -7.28
CA PRO A 40 -6.07 2.78 -7.88
C PRO A 40 -4.67 2.84 -7.24
N PRO A 41 -3.60 3.15 -7.99
CA PRO A 41 -2.22 2.97 -7.52
C PRO A 41 -1.94 3.69 -6.20
N ALA A 42 -1.16 3.06 -5.33
CA ALA A 42 -0.76 3.67 -4.07
C ALA A 42 0.20 4.83 -4.34
N LEU A 43 -0.11 5.99 -3.75
CA LEU A 43 0.81 7.11 -3.75
C LEU A 43 1.84 6.94 -2.64
N ALA A 44 3.11 7.17 -2.97
CA ALA A 44 4.14 7.23 -1.96
C ALA A 44 3.85 8.44 -1.03
N ARG A 45 3.88 8.19 0.29
CA ARG A 45 3.66 9.23 1.30
C ARG A 45 4.65 10.39 1.11
N THR A 46 5.86 10.09 0.68
CA THR A 46 6.92 11.06 0.37
C THR A 46 6.52 12.04 -0.73
N ASP A 47 5.79 11.61 -1.76
CA ASP A 47 5.41 12.46 -2.89
C ASP A 47 4.38 13.51 -2.49
N LEU A 48 3.40 13.12 -1.66
CA LEU A 48 2.39 14.03 -1.16
C LEU A 48 2.99 15.07 -0.20
N LEU A 49 3.95 14.65 0.64
CA LEU A 49 4.71 15.56 1.49
C LEU A 49 5.58 16.51 0.65
N ALA A 50 6.32 15.99 -0.33
CA ALA A 50 7.15 16.81 -1.22
C ALA A 50 6.34 17.86 -1.98
N ALA A 51 5.15 17.50 -2.48
CA ALA A 51 4.25 18.44 -3.16
C ALA A 51 3.68 19.50 -2.22
N ARG A 52 3.30 19.11 -0.99
CA ARG A 52 2.87 20.06 0.05
C ARG A 52 3.97 21.05 0.39
N ASP A 53 5.18 20.57 0.60
CA ASP A 53 6.31 21.40 0.98
C ASP A 53 6.75 22.31 -0.19
N ALA A 54 6.63 21.85 -1.44
CA ALA A 54 6.83 22.67 -2.62
C ALA A 54 5.83 23.82 -2.71
N LEU A 55 4.55 23.56 -2.40
CA LEU A 55 3.52 24.60 -2.33
C LEU A 55 3.82 25.62 -1.24
N ALA A 56 4.18 25.16 -0.03
CA ALA A 56 4.54 26.06 1.07
C ALA A 56 5.74 26.96 0.72
N ARG A 57 6.77 26.40 0.08
CA ARG A 57 7.93 27.17 -0.41
C ARG A 57 7.54 28.20 -1.46
N ALA A 58 6.68 27.85 -2.41
CA ALA A 58 6.23 28.77 -3.45
C ALA A 58 5.42 29.95 -2.87
N LEU A 59 4.51 29.67 -1.93
CA LEU A 59 3.73 30.70 -1.23
C LEU A 59 4.65 31.63 -0.43
N THR A 60 5.60 31.06 0.33
CA THR A 60 6.57 31.84 1.12
C THR A 60 7.40 32.77 0.23
N LEU A 61 7.83 32.29 -0.94
CA LEU A 61 8.55 33.11 -1.91
C LEU A 61 7.69 34.26 -2.42
N ARG A 62 6.45 33.96 -2.85
CA ARG A 62 5.51 34.98 -3.35
C ARG A 62 5.25 36.05 -2.30
N GLU A 63 4.98 35.67 -1.06
CA GLU A 63 4.79 36.60 0.05
C GLU A 63 6.03 37.46 0.31
N ARG A 64 7.23 36.85 0.26
CA ARG A 64 8.48 37.60 0.42
C ARG A 64 8.63 38.68 -0.64
N VAL A 65 8.32 38.37 -1.90
CA VAL A 65 8.35 39.35 -3.00
C VAL A 65 7.26 40.41 -2.81
N ALA A 66 6.06 40.03 -2.40
CA ALA A 66 4.97 40.98 -2.11
C ALA A 66 5.35 41.96 -1.00
N ARG A 67 5.98 41.48 0.08
CA ARG A 67 6.50 42.34 1.16
C ARG A 67 7.56 43.32 0.64
N GLN A 68 8.44 42.88 -0.27
CA GLN A 68 9.43 43.77 -0.89
C GLN A 68 8.78 44.86 -1.76
N VAL A 69 7.73 44.53 -2.51
CA VAL A 69 6.94 45.51 -3.27
C VAL A 69 6.38 46.57 -2.32
N ALA A 70 5.71 46.15 -1.24
CA ALA A 70 5.12 47.07 -0.26
C ALA A 70 6.15 48.01 0.38
N LEU A 71 7.35 47.49 0.71
CA LEU A 71 8.44 48.31 1.26
C LEU A 71 8.94 49.39 0.28
N VAL A 72 9.04 49.06 -1.02
CA VAL A 72 9.46 50.04 -2.04
C VAL A 72 8.36 51.07 -2.28
N GLU A 73 7.09 50.65 -2.30
CA GLU A 73 5.96 51.57 -2.39
C GLU A 73 5.92 52.54 -1.20
N GLU A 74 6.14 52.05 0.00
CA GLU A 74 6.22 52.88 1.20
C GLU A 74 7.38 53.87 1.12
N ALA A 75 8.55 53.44 0.65
CA ALA A 75 9.69 54.34 0.43
C ALA A 75 9.38 55.46 -0.60
N LEU A 76 8.59 55.17 -1.64
CA LEU A 76 8.16 56.14 -2.64
C LEU A 76 7.12 57.14 -2.13
N ARG A 77 6.32 56.77 -1.11
CA ARG A 77 5.36 57.68 -0.46
C ARG A 77 6.05 58.72 0.40
N ARG A 78 7.22 58.40 0.99
CA ARG A 78 7.94 59.33 1.87
C ARG A 78 8.35 60.62 1.16
N PRO A 79 8.10 61.81 1.75
CA PRO A 79 8.43 63.11 1.13
C PRO A 79 9.91 63.25 0.73
N GLY A 80 10.83 62.70 1.54
CA GLY A 80 12.27 62.74 1.26
C GLY A 80 12.69 62.08 -0.06
N SER A 81 11.87 61.17 -0.61
CA SER A 81 12.13 60.58 -1.93
C SER A 81 11.89 61.57 -3.08
N TRP A 82 10.96 62.52 -2.91
CA TRP A 82 10.60 63.50 -3.94
C TRP A 82 11.68 64.58 -4.09
N LEU A 83 12.39 64.86 -3.01
CA LEU A 83 13.50 65.82 -2.98
C LEU A 83 14.79 65.27 -3.62
N ARG A 84 14.83 64.00 -4.04
CA ARG A 84 16.01 63.34 -4.60
C ARG A 84 15.66 62.58 -5.90
N PRO A 85 15.63 63.25 -7.07
CA PRO A 85 15.15 62.67 -8.33
C PRO A 85 15.84 61.35 -8.74
N LEU A 86 17.16 61.29 -8.63
CA LEU A 86 17.92 60.06 -8.95
C LEU A 86 17.56 58.89 -8.02
N HIS A 87 17.35 59.16 -6.73
CA HIS A 87 16.94 58.14 -5.76
C HIS A 87 15.53 57.64 -6.06
N ARG A 88 14.59 58.56 -6.35
CA ARG A 88 13.22 58.21 -6.76
C ARG A 88 13.21 57.37 -8.04
N GLY A 89 14.00 57.73 -9.04
CA GLY A 89 14.14 56.96 -10.28
C GLY A 89 14.59 55.51 -10.03
N ARG A 90 15.58 55.32 -9.13
CA ARG A 90 16.03 53.98 -8.72
C ARG A 90 14.91 53.19 -8.03
N LEU A 91 14.16 53.82 -7.12
CA LEU A 91 13.02 53.17 -6.45
C LEU A 91 11.92 52.76 -7.43
N VAL A 92 11.59 53.59 -8.43
CA VAL A 92 10.64 53.25 -9.49
C VAL A 92 11.13 52.05 -10.32
N GLY A 93 12.42 52.04 -10.68
CA GLY A 93 13.04 50.90 -11.37
C GLY A 93 12.96 49.61 -10.54
N GLN A 94 13.28 49.69 -9.25
CA GLN A 94 13.14 48.57 -8.31
C GLN A 94 11.70 48.09 -8.20
N LEU A 95 10.73 49.01 -8.09
CA LEU A 95 9.31 48.66 -8.01
C LEU A 95 8.85 47.90 -9.24
N ARG A 96 9.21 48.37 -10.44
CA ARG A 96 8.90 47.68 -11.71
C ARG A 96 9.47 46.27 -11.73
N ALA A 97 10.76 46.12 -11.42
CA ALA A 97 11.42 44.81 -11.34
C ALA A 97 10.76 43.88 -10.30
N ARG A 98 10.38 44.40 -9.12
CA ARG A 98 9.72 43.61 -8.08
C ARG A 98 8.30 43.21 -8.42
N ARG A 99 7.54 44.03 -9.15
CA ARG A 99 6.21 43.68 -9.66
C ARG A 99 6.28 42.57 -10.70
N VAL A 100 7.23 42.65 -11.64
CA VAL A 100 7.50 41.56 -12.58
C VAL A 100 7.88 40.27 -11.84
N ALA A 101 8.73 40.37 -10.81
CA ALA A 101 9.08 39.21 -9.99
C ALA A 101 7.88 38.64 -9.20
N LEU A 102 6.94 39.49 -8.76
CA LEU A 102 5.74 39.07 -8.06
C LEU A 102 4.79 38.29 -8.99
N GLU A 103 4.61 38.78 -10.21
CA GLU A 103 3.85 38.08 -11.26
C GLU A 103 4.51 36.74 -11.61
N ALA A 104 5.83 36.74 -11.79
CA ALA A 104 6.61 35.52 -12.06
C ALA A 104 6.54 34.51 -10.91
N ALA A 105 6.39 34.97 -9.65
CA ALA A 105 6.19 34.10 -8.50
C ALA A 105 4.80 33.45 -8.44
N GLY A 106 3.83 33.90 -9.24
CA GLY A 106 2.51 33.27 -9.36
C GLY A 106 2.55 31.90 -10.03
N ALA A 107 3.29 31.75 -11.14
CA ALA A 107 3.33 30.51 -11.91
C ALA A 107 3.84 29.28 -11.11
N PRO A 108 4.90 29.38 -10.28
CA PRO A 108 5.28 28.30 -9.38
C PRO A 108 4.20 27.90 -8.37
N VAL A 109 3.45 28.87 -7.81
CA VAL A 109 2.35 28.61 -6.87
C VAL A 109 1.26 27.80 -7.56
N GLU A 110 0.77 28.25 -8.72
CA GLU A 110 -0.28 27.54 -9.44
C GLU A 110 0.12 26.11 -9.82
N ARG A 111 1.36 25.91 -10.29
CA ARG A 111 1.87 24.56 -10.59
C ARG A 111 1.92 23.69 -9.35
N ALA A 112 2.39 24.22 -8.22
CA ALA A 112 2.46 23.47 -6.97
C ALA A 112 1.06 23.14 -6.42
N GLU A 113 0.11 24.07 -6.50
CA GLU A 113 -1.29 23.86 -6.13
C GLU A 113 -1.95 22.77 -6.97
N ARG A 114 -1.83 22.85 -8.30
CA ARG A 114 -2.38 21.84 -9.21
C ARG A 114 -1.81 20.46 -8.92
N ARG A 115 -0.48 20.36 -8.74
CA ARG A 115 0.20 19.11 -8.42
C ARG A 115 -0.26 18.54 -7.08
N PHE A 116 -0.31 19.36 -6.04
CA PHE A 116 -0.75 18.94 -4.72
C PHE A 116 -2.21 18.50 -4.72
N ALA A 117 -3.10 19.25 -5.38
CA ALA A 117 -4.50 18.91 -5.51
C ALA A 117 -4.72 17.61 -6.29
N GLN A 118 -3.95 17.38 -7.37
CA GLN A 118 -3.98 16.13 -8.12
C GLN A 118 -3.60 14.93 -7.25
N LEU A 119 -2.48 15.00 -6.52
CA LEU A 119 -2.03 13.92 -5.65
C LEU A 119 -3.02 13.67 -4.51
N ARG A 120 -3.60 14.72 -3.92
CA ARG A 120 -4.65 14.56 -2.91
C ARG A 120 -5.89 13.86 -3.45
N ARG A 121 -6.33 14.20 -4.67
CA ARG A 121 -7.47 13.53 -5.32
C ARG A 121 -7.16 12.06 -5.58
N GLN A 122 -6.01 11.74 -6.14
CA GLN A 122 -5.59 10.35 -6.36
C GLN A 122 -5.56 9.55 -5.04
N ALA A 123 -5.01 10.13 -3.97
CA ALA A 123 -5.00 9.49 -2.65
C ALA A 123 -6.42 9.28 -2.10
N ALA A 124 -7.31 10.26 -2.27
CA ALA A 124 -8.71 10.15 -1.86
C ALA A 124 -9.42 9.04 -2.64
N VAL A 125 -9.28 9.00 -3.97
CA VAL A 125 -9.90 7.99 -4.83
C VAL A 125 -9.49 6.57 -4.42
N ARG A 126 -8.19 6.32 -4.16
CA ARG A 126 -7.75 5.02 -3.66
C ARG A 126 -8.35 4.71 -2.29
N ARG A 127 -8.30 5.67 -1.37
CA ARG A 127 -8.83 5.48 -0.01
C ARG A 127 -10.32 5.15 -0.03
N ASP A 128 -11.09 5.87 -0.83
CA ASP A 128 -12.53 5.73 -0.91
C ASP A 128 -12.86 4.37 -1.58
N TYR A 129 -12.13 3.96 -2.62
CA TYR A 129 -12.24 2.61 -3.19
C TYR A 129 -12.01 1.50 -2.16
N LEU A 130 -10.94 1.59 -1.35
CA LEU A 130 -10.65 0.60 -0.31
C LEU A 130 -11.66 0.65 0.84
N ALA A 131 -12.22 1.82 1.13
CA ALA A 131 -13.26 1.98 2.14
C ALA A 131 -14.56 1.29 1.71
N THR A 132 -14.94 1.40 0.44
CA THR A 132 -16.10 0.67 -0.14
C THR A 132 -15.94 -0.84 0.01
N HIS A 133 -14.73 -1.37 -0.12
CA HIS A 133 -14.45 -2.82 -0.03
C HIS A 133 -13.93 -3.26 1.35
N ARG A 134 -14.15 -2.45 2.40
CA ARG A 134 -13.57 -2.71 3.72
C ARG A 134 -13.97 -4.06 4.29
N GLU A 135 -15.21 -4.48 4.08
CA GLU A 135 -15.75 -5.74 4.59
C GLU A 135 -15.07 -6.94 3.93
N ALA A 136 -15.05 -7.01 2.59
CA ALA A 136 -14.33 -8.05 1.84
C ALA A 136 -12.83 -8.11 2.20
N LEU A 137 -12.17 -6.95 2.31
CA LEU A 137 -10.77 -6.88 2.74
C LEU A 137 -10.55 -7.37 4.18
N SER A 138 -11.54 -7.19 5.05
CA SER A 138 -11.49 -7.70 6.43
C SER A 138 -11.76 -9.21 6.48
N ALA A 139 -12.71 -9.70 5.69
CA ALA A 139 -13.03 -11.12 5.54
C ALA A 139 -11.82 -11.88 5.00
N GLY A 140 -11.18 -11.40 3.93
CA GLY A 140 -9.96 -12.01 3.41
C GLY A 140 -8.78 -12.01 4.40
N ARG A 141 -8.64 -10.99 5.26
CA ARG A 141 -7.63 -11.01 6.33
C ARG A 141 -7.94 -12.05 7.41
N ALA A 142 -9.20 -12.17 7.80
CA ALA A 142 -9.64 -13.17 8.76
C ALA A 142 -9.43 -14.58 8.19
N ALA A 143 -9.83 -14.80 6.94
CA ALA A 143 -9.66 -16.05 6.22
C ALA A 143 -8.18 -16.44 6.10
N ARG A 144 -7.30 -15.48 5.75
CA ARG A 144 -5.85 -15.73 5.72
C ARG A 144 -5.30 -16.17 7.08
N SER A 145 -5.71 -15.50 8.15
CA SER A 145 -5.26 -15.83 9.51
C SER A 145 -5.74 -17.21 9.96
N GLU A 146 -6.92 -17.63 9.50
CA GLU A 146 -7.45 -18.96 9.76
C GLU A 146 -6.73 -20.05 8.96
N LEU A 147 -6.46 -19.79 7.67
CA LEU A 147 -5.64 -20.68 6.84
C LEU A 147 -4.23 -20.87 7.42
N ASP A 148 -3.58 -19.77 7.81
CA ASP A 148 -2.23 -19.83 8.40
C ASP A 148 -2.25 -20.67 9.69
N ARG A 149 -3.30 -20.56 10.52
CA ARG A 149 -3.48 -21.40 11.73
C ARG A 149 -3.65 -22.88 11.38
N HIS A 150 -4.52 -23.21 10.44
CA HIS A 150 -4.72 -24.60 10.00
C HIS A 150 -3.42 -25.19 9.43
N ILE A 151 -2.66 -24.40 8.67
CA ILE A 151 -1.35 -24.80 8.15
C ILE A 151 -0.37 -25.06 9.28
N ASP A 152 -0.29 -24.19 10.28
CA ASP A 152 0.58 -24.38 11.44
C ASP A 152 0.21 -25.64 12.24
N GLU A 153 -1.08 -25.89 12.45
CA GLU A 153 -1.58 -27.13 13.09
C GLU A 153 -1.20 -28.39 12.30
N LEU A 154 -1.22 -28.32 10.97
CA LEU A 154 -0.76 -29.42 10.11
C LEU A 154 0.75 -29.63 10.20
N ILE A 155 1.54 -28.56 10.21
CA ILE A 155 3.00 -28.62 10.39
C ILE A 155 3.32 -29.31 11.71
N ASP A 156 2.70 -28.85 12.80
CA ASP A 156 2.83 -29.42 14.13
C ASP A 156 2.40 -30.89 14.16
N GLY A 157 1.29 -31.22 13.50
CA GLY A 157 0.77 -32.57 13.37
C GLY A 157 1.80 -33.49 12.71
N TYR A 158 2.36 -33.10 11.56
CA TYR A 158 3.40 -33.88 10.86
C TYR A 158 4.68 -33.99 11.67
N ALA A 159 5.12 -32.90 12.32
CA ALA A 159 6.32 -32.85 13.14
C ALA A 159 6.28 -33.84 14.32
N ARG A 160 5.09 -34.10 14.88
CA ARG A 160 4.87 -35.04 15.99
C ARG A 160 4.69 -36.50 15.55
N MET A 161 4.55 -36.78 14.25
CA MET A 161 4.40 -38.15 13.78
C MET A 161 5.71 -38.95 13.95
N PRO A 162 5.64 -40.24 14.34
CA PRO A 162 6.82 -41.11 14.35
C PRO A 162 7.46 -41.24 12.95
N HIS A 163 6.63 -41.21 11.91
CA HIS A 163 7.03 -41.30 10.51
C HIS A 163 6.29 -40.23 9.68
N PRO A 164 6.81 -38.99 9.61
CA PRO A 164 6.19 -37.94 8.80
C PRO A 164 6.21 -38.30 7.30
N PRO A 165 5.32 -37.70 6.49
CA PRO A 165 5.30 -37.90 5.05
C PRO A 165 6.67 -37.63 4.40
N ALA A 166 7.05 -38.43 3.41
CA ALA A 166 8.36 -38.32 2.76
C ALA A 166 8.63 -36.92 2.17
N TRP A 167 7.60 -36.27 1.61
CA TRP A 167 7.72 -34.89 1.10
C TRP A 167 7.93 -33.86 2.22
N PHE A 168 7.38 -34.09 3.41
CA PHE A 168 7.58 -33.21 4.57
C PHE A 168 8.98 -33.40 5.17
N ARG A 169 9.45 -34.66 5.25
CA ARG A 169 10.78 -34.96 5.77
C ARG A 169 11.89 -34.56 4.81
N PHE A 170 11.84 -35.04 3.58
CA PHE A 170 12.92 -34.88 2.59
C PHE A 170 12.72 -33.68 1.67
N GLY A 171 11.48 -33.33 1.36
CA GLY A 171 11.18 -32.16 0.51
C GLY A 171 11.31 -30.83 1.27
N LEU A 172 10.89 -30.77 2.53
CA LEU A 172 11.06 -29.57 3.38
C LEU A 172 12.32 -29.60 4.26
N GLY A 173 13.00 -30.75 4.37
CA GLY A 173 14.20 -30.89 5.19
C GLY A 173 13.91 -30.83 6.69
N TYR A 174 12.91 -31.57 7.16
CA TYR A 174 12.58 -31.68 8.58
C TYR A 174 13.35 -32.84 9.25
N PRO A 175 13.97 -32.64 10.43
CA PRO A 175 14.03 -31.39 11.22
C PRO A 175 15.00 -30.34 10.64
N PRO A 176 14.72 -29.03 10.80
CA PRO A 176 15.59 -27.96 10.32
C PRO A 176 16.93 -27.92 11.06
N GLY A 177 17.95 -27.36 10.41
CA GLY A 177 19.25 -27.11 11.02
C GLY A 177 19.18 -26.06 12.15
N PRO A 178 20.20 -26.01 13.04
CA PRO A 178 20.26 -25.03 14.11
C PRO A 178 20.30 -23.61 13.53
N GLY A 179 19.36 -22.75 13.95
CA GLY A 179 19.24 -21.36 13.47
C GLY A 179 18.38 -21.18 12.21
N GLU A 180 17.98 -22.26 11.53
CA GLU A 180 17.23 -22.20 10.26
C GLU A 180 15.71 -22.29 10.42
N HIS A 181 15.23 -22.38 11.67
CA HIS A 181 13.83 -22.67 11.97
C HIS A 181 12.85 -21.67 11.34
N ALA A 182 13.18 -20.37 11.34
CA ALA A 182 12.29 -19.34 10.78
C ALA A 182 12.14 -19.47 9.26
N ASP A 183 13.25 -19.67 8.54
CA ASP A 183 13.25 -19.86 7.09
C ASP A 183 12.63 -21.21 6.69
N TRP A 184 12.85 -22.26 7.49
CA TRP A 184 12.17 -23.54 7.33
C TRP A 184 10.66 -23.40 7.50
N LEU A 185 10.19 -22.74 8.56
CA LEU A 185 8.77 -22.56 8.83
C LEU A 185 8.09 -21.76 7.71
N ARG A 186 8.76 -20.73 7.16
CA ARG A 186 8.27 -20.00 5.98
C ARG A 186 8.08 -20.94 4.78
N ARG A 187 9.10 -21.72 4.42
CA ARG A 187 9.02 -22.68 3.31
C ARG A 187 7.96 -23.76 3.53
N ALA A 188 7.85 -24.26 4.76
CA ALA A 188 6.85 -25.26 5.12
C ALA A 188 5.41 -24.72 4.95
N ARG A 189 5.15 -23.48 5.39
CA ARG A 189 3.86 -22.82 5.18
C ARG A 189 3.55 -22.64 3.70
N GLU A 190 4.50 -22.19 2.91
CA GLU A 190 4.35 -22.00 1.46
C GLU A 190 4.02 -23.32 0.74
N GLU A 191 4.78 -24.38 1.01
CA GLU A 191 4.58 -25.69 0.39
C GLU A 191 3.24 -26.33 0.78
N ILE A 192 2.85 -26.24 2.06
CA ILE A 192 1.56 -26.78 2.52
C ILE A 192 0.41 -25.97 1.95
N ALA A 193 0.50 -24.64 1.94
CA ALA A 193 -0.50 -23.78 1.29
C ALA A 193 -0.68 -24.16 -0.18
N ALA A 194 0.41 -24.31 -0.94
CA ALA A 194 0.37 -24.70 -2.35
C ALA A 194 -0.28 -26.07 -2.54
N ARG A 195 0.10 -27.07 -1.73
CA ARG A 195 -0.48 -28.42 -1.78
C ARG A 195 -1.96 -28.45 -1.44
N ARG A 196 -2.42 -27.62 -0.51
CA ARG A 196 -3.84 -27.54 -0.11
C ARG A 196 -4.67 -26.83 -1.17
N ARG A 197 -4.12 -25.78 -1.79
CA ARG A 197 -4.82 -24.98 -2.79
C ARG A 197 -4.88 -25.67 -4.15
N TYR A 198 -3.81 -26.32 -4.58
CA TYR A 198 -3.66 -26.84 -5.95
C TYR A 198 -3.49 -28.37 -6.03
N GLY A 199 -3.45 -29.05 -4.89
CA GLY A 199 -3.14 -30.48 -4.82
C GLY A 199 -1.63 -30.77 -4.84
N ALA A 200 -1.26 -32.04 -4.65
CA ALA A 200 0.15 -32.45 -4.60
C ALA A 200 0.84 -32.22 -5.96
N GLY A 201 1.75 -31.24 -6.01
CA GLY A 201 2.52 -30.90 -7.22
C GLY A 201 1.88 -29.82 -8.12
N GLY A 202 0.76 -29.22 -7.70
CA GLY A 202 0.18 -28.06 -8.39
C GLY A 202 0.91 -26.77 -7.99
N GLY A 203 1.60 -26.14 -8.94
CA GLY A 203 2.04 -24.76 -8.80
C GLY A 203 0.90 -23.79 -9.10
N PRO A 204 1.03 -22.51 -8.73
CA PRO A 204 0.11 -21.48 -9.22
C PRO A 204 0.05 -21.54 -10.75
N PRO A 205 -1.13 -21.32 -11.37
CA PRO A 205 -1.21 -21.25 -12.83
C PRO A 205 -0.22 -20.20 -13.35
N PRO A 206 0.49 -20.45 -14.46
CA PRO A 206 1.42 -19.48 -15.01
C PRO A 206 0.70 -18.15 -15.26
N ASP A 207 1.31 -17.03 -14.87
CA ASP A 207 0.76 -15.71 -15.12
C ASP A 207 0.39 -15.57 -16.61
N PRO A 208 -0.79 -15.02 -16.95
CA PRO A 208 -1.13 -14.79 -18.35
C PRO A 208 -0.09 -13.84 -18.93
N VAL A 209 0.66 -14.33 -19.93
CA VAL A 209 1.62 -13.56 -20.70
C VAL A 209 0.88 -12.33 -21.23
N THR A 210 1.26 -11.16 -20.72
CA THR A 210 0.72 -9.89 -21.21
C THR A 210 1.43 -9.60 -22.53
N GLU A 211 0.78 -9.93 -23.65
CA GLU A 211 1.17 -9.47 -24.99
C GLU A 211 0.86 -7.99 -25.18
#